data_AF-A0A975DA47-F1
#
_entry.id   AF-A0A975DA47-F1
#
_cell.length_a   1.000
_cell.length_b   1.000
_cell.length_c   1.000
_cell.angle_alpha   90.00
_cell.angle_beta   90.00
_cell.angle_gamma   90.00
#
_symmetry.space_group_name_H-M   'P 1'
#
loop_
_entity.id
_entity.type
_entity.pdbx_description
1 polymer ?
#
loop_
_entity_poly.entity_id
_entity_poly.type
_entity_poly.pdbx_seq_one_letter_code
_entity_poly.pdbx_strand_id
1 'polypeptide(L)'
;MITAKEKQAQLLELEQMLFVELYTNKLEALGQTHIADQSQLSKMLDSPYPADALLMLLAARARNAVKKGAKLEESIGNVTIDTSLKYVFQNLNEYTKLKNSLELQGLCGEQNTKNLNRVIAKALMLGYSAGAHDTEVCMGRHCLTGYKVKVSKPIKNGRFSAKKFETVKNLVNEMSDFFYDGTRFTSKLIIAEAIFKIINNFSLLQGNSNLDALKGYPQRCPSIRKIEQYISTAPPRTRPSGHPKLSVEDVIPLIKGAFPDRLIHKKLSVK
;
A
#
# COMPACT_ATOMS: atom_id res chain seq x y z
N MET A 1 -5.39 17.91 10.59
CA MET A 1 -5.96 17.43 11.88
C MET A 1 -6.01 15.91 11.87
N ILE A 2 -5.35 15.27 12.82
CA ILE A 2 -5.40 13.81 13.03
C ILE A 2 -6.80 13.47 13.57
N THR A 3 -7.46 12.45 13.04
CA THR A 3 -8.78 12.04 13.57
C THR A 3 -8.63 11.31 14.90
N ALA A 4 -9.67 11.31 15.75
CA ALA A 4 -9.63 10.63 17.05
C ALA A 4 -9.25 9.13 16.95
N LYS A 5 -9.72 8.45 15.89
CA LYS A 5 -9.41 7.04 15.63
C LYS A 5 -7.94 6.83 15.20
N GLU A 6 -7.38 7.75 14.42
CA GLU A 6 -5.96 7.71 14.06
C GLU A 6 -5.07 8.01 15.26
N LYS A 7 -5.49 8.94 16.11
CA LYS A 7 -4.81 9.22 17.38
C LYS A 7 -4.77 7.97 18.28
N GLN A 8 -5.89 7.26 18.41
CA GLN A 8 -5.97 6.05 19.23
C GLN A 8 -5.12 4.90 18.68
N ALA A 9 -5.07 4.71 17.35
CA ALA A 9 -4.20 3.72 16.73
C ALA A 9 -2.71 4.04 16.96
N GLN A 10 -2.32 5.30 16.81
CA GLN A 10 -0.93 5.73 17.05
C GLN A 10 -0.53 5.60 18.52
N LEU A 11 -1.44 5.83 19.46
CA LEU A 11 -1.19 5.57 20.89
C LEU A 11 -0.98 4.08 21.17
N LEU A 12 -1.78 3.20 20.57
CA LEU A 12 -1.63 1.75 20.73
C LEU A 12 -0.32 1.21 20.11
N GLU A 13 0.12 1.79 18.99
CA GLU A 13 1.44 1.50 18.41
C GLU A 13 2.57 1.93 19.34
N LEU A 14 2.47 3.11 19.96
CA LEU A 14 3.45 3.58 20.94
C LEU A 14 3.50 2.64 22.16
N GLU A 15 2.37 2.16 22.66
CA GLU A 15 2.33 1.20 23.79
C GLU A 15 3.03 -0.14 23.51
N GLN A 16 3.30 -0.46 22.24
CA GLN A 16 3.98 -1.68 21.81
C GLN A 16 5.48 -1.47 21.56
N MET A 17 5.97 -0.23 21.59
CA MET A 17 7.39 0.07 21.41
C MET A 17 8.20 -0.23 22.67
N LEU A 18 9.46 -0.59 22.47
CA LEU A 18 10.37 -0.98 23.54
C LEU A 18 11.13 0.20 24.16
N PHE A 19 11.23 1.36 23.50
CA PHE A 19 11.71 2.63 24.06
C PHE A 19 10.89 3.79 23.48
N VAL A 20 9.75 4.05 24.11
CA VAL A 20 8.78 5.10 23.69
C VAL A 20 9.33 6.49 23.99
N GLU A 21 10.09 6.61 25.07
CA GLU A 21 10.72 7.84 25.57
C GLU A 21 11.75 8.46 24.61
N LEU A 22 12.17 7.72 23.59
CA LEU A 22 13.02 8.25 22.51
C LEU A 22 12.23 8.98 21.41
N TYR A 23 10.89 8.95 21.47
CA TYR A 23 9.98 9.59 20.51
C TYR A 23 9.23 10.80 21.11
N THR A 24 9.98 11.67 21.77
CA THR A 24 9.48 12.82 22.55
C THR A 24 8.59 13.74 21.72
N ASN A 25 9.05 14.13 20.53
CA ASN A 25 8.32 15.02 19.62
C ASN A 25 6.98 14.43 19.15
N LYS A 26 6.91 13.10 18.98
CA LYS A 26 5.69 12.40 18.54
C LYS A 26 4.68 12.30 19.69
N LEU A 27 5.16 12.12 20.91
CA LEU A 27 4.33 12.10 22.13
C LEU A 27 3.77 13.49 22.42
N GLU A 28 4.60 14.53 22.31
CA GLU A 28 4.17 15.93 22.39
C GLU A 28 3.10 16.26 21.35
N ALA A 29 3.31 15.87 20.08
CA ALA A 29 2.33 16.08 19.01
C ALA A 29 0.99 15.34 19.24
N LEU A 30 0.98 14.28 20.05
CA LEU A 30 -0.22 13.55 20.45
C LEU A 30 -0.84 14.06 21.76
N GLY A 31 -0.25 15.09 22.37
CA GLY A 31 -0.71 15.68 23.64
C GLY A 31 -0.36 14.83 24.86
N GLN A 32 0.64 13.94 24.75
CA GLN A 32 1.22 13.21 25.88
C GLN A 32 2.38 14.06 26.42
N THR A 33 2.10 14.91 27.41
CA THR A 33 3.06 15.89 27.94
C THR A 33 3.98 15.36 29.03
N HIS A 34 3.72 14.15 29.56
CA HIS A 34 4.59 13.50 30.54
C HIS A 34 4.79 12.03 30.23
N ILE A 35 5.92 11.70 29.63
CA ILE A 35 6.42 10.34 29.62
C ILE A 35 7.19 10.20 30.94
N ALA A 36 6.58 9.61 31.96
CA ALA A 36 7.23 9.37 33.26
C ALA A 36 8.63 8.69 33.12
N ASP A 37 8.85 7.98 32.02
CA ASP A 37 10.04 7.19 31.69
C ASP A 37 11.24 7.98 31.10
N GLN A 38 11.11 9.24 30.65
CA GLN A 38 12.29 10.01 30.23
C GLN A 38 13.32 10.15 31.37
N SER A 39 12.80 10.33 32.60
CA SER A 39 13.62 10.39 33.80
C SER A 39 14.32 9.06 34.12
N GLN A 40 13.73 7.92 33.72
CA GLN A 40 14.31 6.60 33.94
C GLN A 40 15.40 6.31 32.90
N LEU A 41 15.17 6.61 31.63
CA LEU A 41 16.17 6.40 30.59
C LEU A 41 17.43 7.25 30.82
N SER A 42 17.26 8.53 31.17
CA SER A 42 18.41 9.39 31.54
C SER A 42 19.19 8.80 32.71
N LYS A 43 18.49 8.39 33.79
CA LYS A 43 19.13 7.74 34.94
C LYS A 43 19.87 6.45 34.59
N MET A 44 19.35 5.67 33.63
CA MET A 44 20.00 4.46 33.14
C MET A 44 21.24 4.77 32.32
N LEU A 45 21.21 5.81 31.48
CA LEU A 45 22.37 6.26 30.71
C LEU A 45 23.48 6.86 31.59
N ASP A 46 23.10 7.45 32.73
CA ASP A 46 24.02 8.01 33.72
C ASP A 46 24.57 6.96 34.71
N SER A 47 24.09 5.71 34.64
CA SER A 47 24.58 4.58 35.46
C SER A 47 26.07 4.29 35.20
N PRO A 48 26.81 3.76 36.19
CA PRO A 48 28.15 3.22 35.97
C PRO A 48 28.20 2.13 34.88
N TYR A 49 27.08 1.41 34.70
CA TYR A 49 26.90 0.35 33.71
C TYR A 49 25.61 0.59 32.90
N PRO A 50 25.63 1.52 31.94
CA PRO A 50 24.43 1.95 31.23
C PRO A 50 23.86 0.89 30.27
N ALA A 51 24.69 0.10 29.60
CA ALA A 51 24.23 -1.01 28.75
C ALA A 51 23.50 -2.07 29.57
N ASP A 52 24.00 -2.43 30.75
CA ASP A 52 23.31 -3.42 31.59
C ASP A 52 21.93 -2.93 32.01
N ALA A 53 21.83 -1.66 32.42
CA ALA A 53 20.57 -1.04 32.78
C ALA A 53 19.57 -1.02 31.60
N LEU A 54 20.04 -0.65 30.40
CA LEU A 54 19.24 -0.65 29.18
C LEU A 54 18.79 -2.06 28.77
N LEU A 55 19.67 -3.05 28.84
CA LEU A 55 19.37 -4.43 28.49
C LEU A 55 18.41 -5.07 29.49
N MET A 56 18.51 -4.75 30.78
CA MET A 56 17.52 -5.15 31.78
C MET A 56 16.14 -4.56 31.50
N LEU A 57 16.08 -3.28 31.12
CA LEU A 57 14.84 -2.62 30.73
C LEU A 57 14.24 -3.28 29.48
N LEU A 58 15.07 -3.53 28.46
CA LEU A 58 14.67 -4.23 27.24
C LEU A 58 14.09 -5.62 27.55
N ALA A 59 14.75 -6.38 28.42
CA ALA A 59 14.28 -7.69 28.87
C ALA A 59 12.95 -7.63 29.64
N ALA A 60 12.75 -6.61 30.47
CA ALA A 60 11.49 -6.40 31.18
C ALA A 60 10.35 -6.06 30.22
N ARG A 61 10.60 -5.14 29.27
CA ARG A 61 9.61 -4.72 28.27
C ARG A 61 9.25 -5.84 27.30
N ALA A 62 10.24 -6.60 26.83
CA ALA A 62 10.00 -7.79 25.99
C ALA A 62 9.10 -8.82 26.70
N ARG A 63 9.35 -9.10 27.99
CA ARG A 63 8.49 -9.99 28.79
C ARG A 63 7.07 -9.45 28.94
N ASN A 64 6.91 -8.15 29.16
CA ASN A 64 5.60 -7.52 29.25
C ASN A 64 4.83 -7.57 27.93
N ALA A 65 5.50 -7.44 26.78
CA ALA A 65 4.88 -7.60 25.47
C ALA A 65 4.29 -9.00 25.29
N VAL A 66 5.04 -10.05 25.67
CA VAL A 66 4.55 -11.44 25.64
C VAL A 66 3.34 -11.62 26.56
N LYS A 67 3.38 -11.11 27.79
CA LYS A 67 2.24 -11.15 28.73
C LYS A 67 0.98 -10.49 28.17
N LYS A 68 1.14 -9.48 27.31
CA LYS A 68 0.05 -8.78 26.63
C LYS A 68 -0.40 -9.47 25.32
N GLY A 69 0.14 -10.64 24.99
CA GLY A 69 -0.28 -11.45 23.85
C GLY A 69 0.60 -11.33 22.60
N ALA A 70 1.75 -10.65 22.68
CA ALA A 70 2.73 -10.67 21.58
C ALA A 70 3.30 -12.08 21.40
N LYS A 71 3.34 -12.56 20.16
CA LYS A 71 3.81 -13.91 19.83
C LYS A 71 5.31 -13.92 19.55
N LEU A 72 5.98 -14.98 19.99
CA LEU A 72 7.39 -15.24 19.67
C LEU A 72 7.54 -15.93 18.31
N GLU A 73 6.49 -16.59 17.84
CA GLU A 73 6.44 -17.29 16.57
C GLU A 73 5.07 -17.03 15.93
N GLU A 74 5.06 -16.88 14.61
CA GLU A 74 3.85 -16.72 13.82
C GLU A 74 3.78 -17.79 12.74
N SER A 75 2.60 -18.39 12.58
CA SER A 75 2.33 -19.35 11.51
C SER A 75 1.71 -18.64 10.32
N ILE A 76 2.39 -18.69 9.17
CA ILE A 76 1.90 -18.20 7.89
C ILE A 76 1.72 -19.40 6.95
N GLY A 77 0.48 -19.88 6.84
CA GLY A 77 0.19 -21.14 6.15
C GLY A 77 0.81 -22.33 6.87
N ASN A 78 1.68 -23.08 6.18
CA ASN A 78 2.38 -24.25 6.73
C ASN A 78 3.79 -23.93 7.26
N VAL A 79 4.15 -22.64 7.35
CA VAL A 79 5.48 -22.21 7.78
C VAL A 79 5.38 -21.45 9.10
N THR A 80 6.21 -21.85 10.07
CA THR A 80 6.39 -21.11 11.33
C THR A 80 7.60 -20.18 11.20
N ILE A 81 7.43 -18.93 11.57
CA ILE A 81 8.44 -17.89 11.46
C ILE A 81 8.68 -17.28 12.84
N ASP A 82 9.95 -17.08 13.18
CA ASP A 82 10.38 -16.42 14.41
C ASP A 82 10.12 -14.91 14.32
N THR A 83 9.48 -14.34 15.34
CA THR A 83 9.26 -12.89 15.39
C THR A 83 10.53 -12.17 15.86
N SER A 84 10.64 -10.87 15.55
CA SER A 84 11.70 -10.02 16.08
C SER A 84 11.82 -10.07 17.61
N LEU A 85 10.69 -10.30 18.31
CA LEU A 85 10.67 -10.45 19.76
C LEU A 85 11.42 -11.72 20.22
N LYS A 86 11.34 -12.82 19.47
CA LYS A 86 12.12 -14.04 19.76
C LYS A 86 13.61 -13.81 19.58
N TYR A 87 14.02 -13.09 18.53
CA TYR A 87 15.41 -12.68 18.35
C TYR A 87 15.91 -11.78 19.48
N VAL A 88 15.09 -10.87 20.02
CA VAL A 88 15.46 -10.05 21.19
C VAL A 88 15.78 -10.94 22.39
N PHE A 89 14.95 -11.95 22.69
CA PHE A 89 15.21 -12.87 23.79
C PHE A 89 16.48 -13.70 23.60
N GLN A 90 16.71 -14.21 22.39
CA GLN A 90 17.91 -14.99 22.07
C GLN A 90 19.18 -14.15 22.27
N ASN A 91 19.22 -12.94 21.71
CA ASN A 91 20.35 -12.04 21.82
C ASN A 91 20.62 -11.59 23.27
N LEU A 92 19.57 -11.33 24.06
CA LEU A 92 19.72 -11.00 25.48
C LEU A 92 20.35 -12.16 26.28
N ASN A 93 19.95 -13.39 25.97
CA ASN A 93 20.49 -14.59 26.61
C ASN A 93 21.96 -14.81 26.23
N GLU A 94 22.28 -14.68 24.93
CA GLU A 94 23.66 -14.77 24.45
C GLU A 94 24.57 -13.70 25.04
N TYR A 95 24.09 -12.45 25.11
CA TYR A 95 24.82 -11.38 25.78
C TYR A 95 25.15 -11.72 27.23
N THR A 96 24.17 -12.21 27.98
CA THR A 96 24.35 -12.60 29.39
C THR A 96 25.39 -13.71 29.53
N LYS A 97 25.35 -14.72 28.66
CA LYS A 97 26.34 -15.81 28.65
C LYS A 97 27.74 -15.31 28.33
N LEU A 98 27.87 -14.45 27.32
CA LEU A 98 29.16 -13.89 26.92
C LEU A 98 29.76 -13.03 28.02
N LYS A 99 28.95 -12.15 28.64
CA LYS A 99 29.37 -11.31 29.76
C LYS A 99 29.90 -12.15 30.92
N ASN A 100 29.13 -13.16 31.36
CA ASN A 100 29.54 -14.05 32.44
C ASN A 100 30.84 -14.79 32.10
N SER A 101 31.01 -15.23 30.84
CA SER A 101 32.24 -15.87 30.39
C SER A 101 33.45 -14.94 30.44
N LEU A 102 33.29 -13.68 30.05
CA LEU A 102 34.36 -12.68 30.07
C LEU A 102 34.76 -12.29 31.50
N GLU A 103 33.79 -12.22 32.41
CA GLU A 103 34.03 -12.01 33.84
C GLU A 103 34.79 -13.20 34.47
N LEU A 104 34.35 -14.43 34.18
CA LEU A 104 35.01 -15.66 34.67
C LEU A 104 36.44 -15.83 34.17
N GLN A 105 36.74 -15.38 32.95
CA GLN A 105 38.08 -15.43 32.37
C GLN A 105 39.02 -14.32 32.88
N GLY A 106 38.54 -13.42 33.75
CA GLY A 106 39.34 -12.32 34.28
C GLY A 106 39.77 -11.28 33.24
N LEU A 107 39.19 -11.33 32.03
CA LEU A 107 39.52 -10.44 30.91
C LEU A 107 38.86 -9.06 31.05
N CYS A 108 37.99 -8.89 32.04
CA CYS A 108 37.21 -7.70 32.29
C CYS A 108 37.71 -6.93 33.53
N GLY A 109 38.82 -6.19 33.39
CA GLY A 109 39.19 -5.17 34.38
C GLY A 109 38.08 -4.12 34.53
N GLU A 110 37.91 -3.52 35.72
CA GLU A 110 36.77 -2.62 36.03
C GLU A 110 36.62 -1.49 35.01
N GLN A 111 37.75 -0.87 34.61
CA GLN A 111 37.75 0.21 33.63
C GLN A 111 37.38 -0.25 32.22
N ASN A 112 37.88 -1.42 31.79
CA ASN A 112 37.55 -2.00 30.49
C ASN A 112 36.08 -2.39 30.42
N THR A 113 35.53 -2.92 31.51
CA THR A 113 34.11 -3.25 31.63
C THR A 113 33.25 -2.00 31.53
N LYS A 114 33.59 -0.92 32.24
CA LYS A 114 32.88 0.38 32.12
C LYS A 114 32.93 0.94 30.69
N ASN A 115 34.10 0.88 30.04
CA ASN A 115 34.26 1.36 28.67
C ASN A 115 33.43 0.53 27.67
N LEU A 116 33.48 -0.79 27.78
CA LEU A 116 32.67 -1.70 26.96
C LEU A 116 31.17 -1.42 27.15
N ASN A 117 30.73 -1.26 28.40
CA ASN A 117 29.35 -0.96 28.74
C ASN A 117 28.88 0.37 28.11
N ARG A 118 29.72 1.40 28.10
CA ARG A 118 29.43 2.67 27.41
C ARG A 118 29.35 2.53 25.89
N VAL A 119 30.25 1.75 25.28
CA VAL A 119 30.23 1.49 23.82
C VAL A 119 28.95 0.75 23.43
N ILE A 120 28.57 -0.28 24.18
CA ILE A 120 27.35 -1.05 23.94
C ILE A 120 26.11 -0.18 24.11
N ALA A 121 26.06 0.64 25.16
CA ALA A 121 24.93 1.57 25.37
C ALA A 121 24.80 2.54 24.19
N LYS A 122 25.90 3.11 23.71
CA LYS A 122 25.90 3.98 22.53
C LYS A 122 25.46 3.23 21.27
N ALA A 123 25.95 2.00 21.06
CA ALA A 123 25.55 1.19 19.92
C ALA A 123 24.06 0.83 19.95
N LEU A 124 23.51 0.49 21.12
CA LEU A 124 22.07 0.29 21.32
C LEU A 124 21.28 1.55 20.99
N MET A 125 21.73 2.71 21.47
CA MET A 125 21.06 3.99 21.21
C MET A 125 21.14 4.41 19.74
N LEU A 126 22.28 4.18 19.06
CA LEU A 126 22.45 4.42 17.63
C LEU A 126 21.59 3.46 16.80
N GLY A 127 21.66 2.16 17.08
CA GLY A 127 20.89 1.14 16.38
C GLY A 127 19.40 1.30 16.59
N TYR A 128 18.97 1.67 17.79
CA TYR A 128 17.57 1.95 18.06
C TYR A 128 17.14 3.26 17.40
N SER A 129 17.95 4.33 17.40
CA SER A 129 17.60 5.59 16.70
C SER A 129 17.59 5.45 15.18
N ALA A 130 18.51 4.66 14.62
CA ALA A 130 18.56 4.36 13.18
C ALA A 130 17.44 3.41 12.77
N GLY A 131 17.21 2.32 13.52
CA GLY A 131 16.10 1.40 13.31
C GLY A 131 14.74 2.08 13.55
N ALA A 132 14.66 2.98 14.53
CA ALA A 132 13.51 3.84 14.79
C ALA A 132 13.26 4.79 13.62
N HIS A 133 14.31 5.42 13.09
CA HIS A 133 14.22 6.32 11.94
C HIS A 133 13.81 5.57 10.67
N ASP A 134 14.39 4.40 10.41
CA ASP A 134 14.03 3.57 9.25
C ASP A 134 12.63 2.98 9.37
N THR A 135 12.22 2.57 10.58
CA THR A 135 10.84 2.14 10.86
C THR A 135 9.87 3.32 10.82
N GLU A 136 10.28 4.54 11.17
CA GLU A 136 9.49 5.77 11.09
C GLU A 136 9.33 6.25 9.64
N VAL A 137 10.38 6.18 8.83
CA VAL A 137 10.34 6.51 7.40
C VAL A 137 9.54 5.45 6.64
N CYS A 138 9.70 4.16 6.99
CA CYS A 138 8.98 3.07 6.34
C CYS A 138 7.52 2.96 6.81
N MET A 139 7.23 2.96 8.11
CA MET A 139 5.84 2.90 8.60
C MET A 139 5.12 4.25 8.48
N GLY A 140 5.78 5.38 8.66
CA GLY A 140 5.17 6.71 8.52
C GLY A 140 4.70 7.01 7.10
N ARG A 141 5.47 6.60 6.07
CA ARG A 141 5.05 6.73 4.67
C ARG A 141 4.10 5.61 4.21
N HIS A 142 4.24 4.38 4.71
CA HIS A 142 3.45 3.25 4.19
C HIS A 142 2.18 2.89 4.99
N CYS A 143 2.14 3.07 6.32
CA CYS A 143 0.97 2.68 7.11
C CYS A 143 -0.19 3.69 6.99
N LEU A 144 0.05 5.00 7.07
CA LEU A 144 -1.06 5.97 7.00
C LEU A 144 -1.48 6.29 5.55
N THR A 145 -0.53 6.52 4.65
CA THR A 145 -0.81 6.78 3.24
C THR A 145 -1.20 5.51 2.49
N GLY A 146 -0.56 4.37 2.76
CA GLY A 146 -0.84 3.10 2.09
C GLY A 146 -2.14 2.44 2.57
N TYR A 147 -2.44 2.42 3.87
CA TYR A 147 -3.66 1.76 4.38
C TYR A 147 -4.94 2.56 4.11
N LYS A 148 -4.92 3.90 4.20
CA LYS A 148 -6.09 4.73 3.80
C LYS A 148 -6.36 4.69 2.30
N VAL A 149 -5.31 4.59 1.48
CA VAL A 149 -5.46 4.54 0.01
C VAL A 149 -5.77 3.12 -0.49
N LYS A 150 -5.17 2.07 0.10
CA LYS A 150 -5.29 0.67 -0.39
C LYS A 150 -6.18 -0.27 0.44
N VAL A 151 -6.59 0.04 1.67
CA VAL A 151 -7.33 -0.93 2.51
C VAL A 151 -8.67 -0.41 3.02
N SER A 152 -8.75 0.83 3.52
CA SER A 152 -10.01 1.33 4.13
C SER A 152 -10.97 2.06 3.16
N LYS A 153 -10.52 2.46 1.96
CA LYS A 153 -11.38 3.07 0.92
C LYS A 153 -11.50 2.38 -0.46
N PRO A 154 -10.83 1.27 -0.84
CA PRO A 154 -10.89 0.83 -2.24
C PRO A 154 -12.04 -0.13 -2.56
N ILE A 155 -12.64 -0.85 -1.62
CA ILE A 155 -13.58 -1.91 -2.02
C ILE A 155 -14.97 -1.36 -2.34
N LYS A 156 -15.52 -0.42 -1.54
CA LYS A 156 -16.81 0.19 -1.90
C LYS A 156 -16.66 1.23 -3.02
N ASN A 157 -15.84 2.26 -2.84
CA ASN A 157 -15.70 3.32 -3.85
C ASN A 157 -14.98 2.84 -5.12
N GLY A 158 -14.02 1.92 -5.02
CA GLY A 158 -13.38 1.32 -6.19
C GLY A 158 -14.31 0.37 -6.95
N ARG A 159 -15.17 -0.42 -6.28
CA ARG A 159 -16.22 -1.20 -6.98
C ARG A 159 -17.30 -0.30 -7.60
N PHE A 160 -17.74 0.75 -6.91
CA PHE A 160 -18.72 1.71 -7.47
C PHE A 160 -18.13 2.52 -8.62
N SER A 161 -16.87 2.98 -8.53
CA SER A 161 -16.19 3.66 -9.65
C SER A 161 -15.86 2.70 -10.78
N ALA A 162 -15.39 1.48 -10.52
CA ALA A 162 -15.13 0.47 -11.56
C ALA A 162 -16.41 0.07 -12.29
N LYS A 163 -17.54 -0.14 -11.58
CA LYS A 163 -18.84 -0.42 -12.20
C LYS A 163 -19.28 0.67 -13.19
N LYS A 164 -19.04 1.95 -12.88
CA LYS A 164 -19.35 3.07 -13.79
C LYS A 164 -18.57 2.99 -15.11
N PHE A 165 -17.33 2.53 -15.05
CA PHE A 165 -16.47 2.36 -16.22
C PHE A 165 -16.71 1.04 -16.96
N GLU A 166 -17.26 0.03 -16.27
CA GLU A 166 -17.53 -1.30 -16.84
C GLU A 166 -18.64 -1.24 -17.90
N THR A 167 -19.67 -0.41 -17.71
CA THR A 167 -20.76 -0.26 -18.69
C THR A 167 -20.23 0.25 -20.04
N VAL A 168 -19.34 1.24 -20.04
CA VAL A 168 -18.72 1.75 -21.28
C VAL A 168 -17.74 0.73 -21.85
N LYS A 169 -16.96 0.05 -21.00
CA LYS A 169 -16.04 -1.02 -21.44
C LYS A 169 -16.77 -2.17 -22.12
N ASN A 170 -17.90 -2.62 -21.55
CA ASN A 170 -18.74 -3.66 -22.14
C ASN A 170 -19.30 -3.23 -23.50
N LEU A 171 -19.79 -2.00 -23.60
CA LEU A 171 -20.24 -1.45 -24.89
C LEU A 171 -19.12 -1.44 -25.94
N VAL A 172 -17.91 -1.01 -25.55
CA VAL A 172 -16.74 -1.01 -26.44
C VAL A 172 -16.41 -2.42 -26.92
N ASN A 173 -16.43 -3.41 -26.01
CA ASN A 173 -16.18 -4.81 -26.36
C ASN A 173 -17.26 -5.36 -27.29
N GLU A 174 -18.55 -5.13 -27.02
CA GLU A 174 -19.64 -5.55 -27.89
C GLU A 174 -19.50 -4.94 -29.30
N MET A 175 -19.14 -3.66 -29.40
CA MET A 175 -18.89 -2.98 -30.68
C MET A 175 -17.68 -3.57 -31.42
N SER A 176 -16.59 -3.87 -30.71
CA SER A 176 -15.41 -4.46 -31.32
C SER A 176 -15.62 -5.92 -31.73
N ASP A 177 -16.37 -6.68 -30.94
CA ASP A 177 -16.66 -8.09 -31.19
C ASP A 177 -17.62 -8.22 -32.37
N PHE A 178 -18.61 -7.34 -32.46
CA PHE A 178 -19.45 -7.22 -33.66
C PHE A 178 -18.62 -6.94 -34.91
N PHE A 179 -17.64 -6.03 -34.82
CA PHE A 179 -16.82 -5.71 -35.97
C PHE A 179 -15.91 -6.89 -36.37
N TYR A 180 -15.30 -7.55 -35.38
CA TYR A 180 -14.39 -8.68 -35.55
C TYR A 180 -15.08 -10.05 -35.64
N ASP A 181 -16.33 -10.11 -36.13
CA ASP A 181 -17.12 -11.34 -36.34
C ASP A 181 -16.49 -12.42 -37.27
N GLY A 182 -15.23 -12.24 -37.67
CA GLY A 182 -14.44 -13.16 -38.49
C GLY A 182 -14.29 -12.71 -39.94
N THR A 183 -15.01 -11.67 -40.38
CA THR A 183 -15.05 -11.28 -41.81
C THR A 183 -14.33 -9.97 -42.15
N ARG A 184 -14.07 -9.12 -41.15
CA ARG A 184 -13.52 -7.76 -41.36
C ARG A 184 -12.11 -7.64 -40.80
N PHE A 185 -11.22 -7.03 -41.59
CA PHE A 185 -9.80 -6.92 -41.30
C PHE A 185 -9.38 -5.47 -41.15
N THR A 186 -9.18 -5.01 -39.90
CA THR A 186 -8.61 -3.68 -39.64
C THR A 186 -7.84 -3.63 -38.32
N SER A 187 -7.02 -2.60 -38.16
CA SER A 187 -6.19 -2.43 -36.95
C SER A 187 -7.03 -2.05 -35.75
N LYS A 188 -6.53 -2.44 -34.57
CA LYS A 188 -7.14 -2.12 -33.27
C LYS A 188 -7.34 -0.61 -33.07
N LEU A 189 -6.37 0.18 -33.52
CA LEU A 189 -6.38 1.64 -33.46
C LEU A 189 -7.52 2.25 -34.29
N ILE A 190 -7.75 1.75 -35.52
CA ILE A 190 -8.83 2.25 -36.41
C ILE A 190 -10.19 2.01 -35.77
N ILE A 191 -10.39 0.83 -35.16
CA ILE A 191 -11.64 0.53 -34.43
C ILE A 191 -11.77 1.42 -33.19
N ALA A 192 -10.70 1.61 -32.43
CA ALA A 192 -10.72 2.46 -31.25
C ALA A 192 -11.09 3.92 -31.61
N GLU A 193 -10.58 4.44 -32.72
CA GLU A 193 -10.91 5.78 -33.24
C GLU A 193 -12.36 5.86 -33.74
N ALA A 194 -12.86 4.83 -34.42
CA ALA A 194 -14.26 4.78 -34.85
C ALA A 194 -15.23 4.75 -33.67
N ILE A 195 -14.98 3.86 -32.69
CA ILE A 195 -15.78 3.76 -31.46
C ILE A 195 -15.70 5.06 -30.64
N PHE A 196 -14.52 5.69 -30.55
CA PHE A 196 -14.37 7.00 -29.94
C PHE A 196 -15.31 8.03 -30.58
N LYS A 197 -15.27 8.16 -31.92
CA LYS A 197 -16.13 9.10 -32.66
C LYS A 197 -17.62 8.80 -32.43
N ILE A 198 -18.03 7.54 -32.40
CA ILE A 198 -19.42 7.14 -32.14
C ILE A 198 -19.86 7.55 -30.73
N ILE A 199 -19.11 7.17 -29.69
CA ILE A 199 -19.46 7.46 -28.29
C ILE A 199 -19.39 8.97 -28.02
N ASN A 200 -18.38 9.66 -28.57
CA ASN A 200 -18.23 11.10 -28.42
C ASN A 200 -19.42 11.84 -29.04
N ASN A 201 -19.79 11.52 -30.29
CA ASN A 201 -20.94 12.12 -30.96
C ASN A 201 -22.25 11.82 -30.22
N PHE A 202 -22.44 10.59 -29.74
CA PHE A 202 -23.59 10.21 -28.92
C PHE A 202 -23.67 11.04 -27.63
N SER A 203 -22.53 11.28 -26.96
CA SER A 203 -22.46 12.04 -25.71
C SER A 203 -22.82 13.52 -25.86
N LEU A 204 -22.62 14.08 -27.07
CA LEU A 204 -22.93 15.47 -27.40
C LEU A 204 -24.41 15.70 -27.72
N LEU A 205 -25.19 14.64 -27.95
CA LEU A 205 -26.65 14.75 -28.13
C LEU A 205 -27.32 15.15 -26.81
N GLN A 206 -28.38 15.97 -26.89
CA GLN A 206 -29.06 16.51 -25.71
C GLN A 206 -29.53 15.39 -24.77
N GLY A 207 -29.25 15.54 -23.47
CA GLY A 207 -29.61 14.59 -22.41
C GLY A 207 -28.62 13.45 -22.19
N ASN A 208 -27.83 13.06 -23.19
CA ASN A 208 -26.94 11.90 -23.10
C ASN A 208 -25.68 12.16 -22.27
N SER A 209 -25.20 13.41 -22.23
CA SER A 209 -24.04 13.82 -21.41
C SER A 209 -24.26 13.63 -19.90
N ASN A 210 -25.52 13.50 -19.46
CA ASN A 210 -25.92 13.30 -18.07
C ASN A 210 -26.00 11.82 -17.65
N LEU A 211 -25.74 10.87 -18.56
CA LEU A 211 -25.69 9.45 -18.21
C LEU A 211 -24.55 9.17 -17.22
N ASP A 212 -24.85 8.45 -16.14
CA ASP A 212 -23.89 8.21 -15.06
C ASP A 212 -22.64 7.44 -15.51
N ALA A 213 -22.78 6.55 -16.51
CA ALA A 213 -21.68 5.83 -17.13
C ALA A 213 -20.68 6.76 -17.85
N LEU A 214 -21.13 7.90 -18.38
CA LEU A 214 -20.30 8.86 -19.11
C LEU A 214 -19.70 9.93 -18.17
N LYS A 215 -20.34 10.20 -17.03
CA LYS A 215 -19.87 11.22 -16.06
C LYS A 215 -18.46 10.97 -15.52
N GLY A 216 -18.01 9.71 -15.50
CA GLY A 216 -16.68 9.33 -15.04
C GLY A 216 -15.52 9.78 -15.95
N TYR A 217 -15.82 10.26 -17.15
CA TYR A 217 -14.80 10.67 -18.13
C TYR A 217 -14.70 12.20 -18.24
N PRO A 218 -13.49 12.78 -18.35
CA PRO A 218 -13.29 14.23 -18.45
C PRO A 218 -14.07 14.90 -19.58
N GLN A 219 -14.19 14.22 -20.73
CA GLN A 219 -14.92 14.71 -21.92
C GLN A 219 -16.23 13.96 -22.13
N ARG A 220 -16.79 13.32 -21.09
CA ARG A 220 -17.94 12.40 -21.21
C ARG A 220 -17.74 11.25 -22.20
N CYS A 221 -16.50 11.00 -22.60
CA CYS A 221 -16.08 9.92 -23.47
C CYS A 221 -14.68 9.43 -23.06
N PRO A 222 -14.39 8.12 -23.06
CA PRO A 222 -13.03 7.59 -22.91
C PRO A 222 -12.10 8.09 -24.03
N SER A 223 -10.81 8.24 -23.74
CA SER A 223 -9.81 8.54 -24.78
C SER A 223 -9.60 7.33 -25.71
N ILE A 224 -9.14 7.59 -26.93
CA ILE A 224 -8.85 6.56 -27.94
C ILE A 224 -7.94 5.45 -27.36
N ARG A 225 -6.84 5.82 -26.68
CA ARG A 225 -5.93 4.85 -26.02
C ARG A 225 -6.64 3.97 -25.00
N LYS A 226 -7.63 4.51 -24.28
CA LYS A 226 -8.37 3.75 -23.27
C LYS A 226 -9.39 2.81 -23.91
N ILE A 227 -10.02 3.22 -25.01
CA ILE A 227 -10.88 2.35 -25.83
C ILE A 227 -10.05 1.20 -26.42
N GLU A 228 -8.88 1.49 -26.97
CA GLU A 228 -7.97 0.48 -27.49
C GLU A 228 -7.55 -0.55 -26.42
N GLN A 229 -7.37 -0.13 -25.17
CA GLN A 229 -7.11 -1.05 -24.05
C GLN A 229 -8.33 -1.92 -23.68
N TYR A 230 -9.55 -1.42 -23.89
CA TYR A 230 -10.77 -2.15 -23.56
C TYR A 230 -11.01 -3.30 -24.53
N ILE A 231 -10.83 -3.07 -25.83
CA ILE A 231 -11.02 -4.06 -26.89
C ILE A 231 -10.25 -5.35 -26.54
N SER A 232 -10.98 -6.38 -26.15
CA SER A 232 -10.45 -7.70 -25.79
C SER A 232 -10.11 -8.55 -27.00
N THR A 233 -10.79 -8.33 -28.11
CA THR A 233 -10.64 -9.15 -29.32
C THR A 233 -9.37 -8.77 -30.06
N ALA A 234 -8.53 -9.79 -30.31
CA ALA A 234 -7.29 -9.60 -31.05
C ALA A 234 -7.61 -9.33 -32.53
N PRO A 235 -6.97 -8.33 -33.15
CA PRO A 235 -7.11 -8.14 -34.58
C PRO A 235 -6.64 -9.40 -35.32
N PRO A 236 -7.25 -9.75 -36.46
CA PRO A 236 -6.77 -10.85 -37.28
C PRO A 236 -5.29 -10.65 -37.64
N ARG A 237 -4.49 -11.70 -37.48
CA ARG A 237 -3.02 -11.64 -37.64
C ARG A 237 -2.58 -11.27 -39.06
N THR A 238 -3.37 -11.64 -40.05
CA THR A 238 -3.09 -11.41 -41.47
C THR A 238 -4.35 -10.96 -42.19
N ARG A 239 -4.25 -9.86 -42.93
CA ARG A 239 -5.27 -9.44 -43.88
C ARG A 239 -5.12 -10.27 -45.16
N PRO A 240 -6.14 -10.99 -45.64
CA PRO A 240 -6.04 -11.73 -46.88
C PRO A 240 -5.80 -10.79 -48.07
N SER A 241 -5.09 -11.29 -49.09
CA SER A 241 -4.84 -10.54 -50.31
C SER A 241 -6.17 -10.15 -50.98
N GLY A 242 -6.29 -8.90 -51.44
CA GLY A 242 -7.49 -8.38 -52.09
C GLY A 242 -8.54 -7.70 -51.20
N HIS A 243 -8.38 -7.72 -49.86
CA HIS A 243 -9.29 -6.98 -48.98
C HIS A 243 -8.88 -5.50 -48.83
N PRO A 244 -9.81 -4.54 -49.06
CA PRO A 244 -9.51 -3.12 -48.94
C PRO A 244 -9.13 -2.76 -47.49
N LYS A 245 -8.25 -1.77 -47.33
CA LYS A 245 -7.93 -1.22 -46.01
C LYS A 245 -9.09 -0.32 -45.61
N LEU A 246 -9.83 -0.69 -44.56
CA LEU A 246 -10.90 0.14 -44.05
C LEU A 246 -10.33 1.36 -43.32
N SER A 247 -10.80 2.55 -43.67
CA SER A 247 -10.55 3.79 -42.93
C SER A 247 -11.46 3.89 -41.71
N VAL A 248 -11.22 4.87 -40.83
CA VAL A 248 -12.11 5.14 -39.69
C VAL A 248 -13.51 5.51 -40.19
N GLU A 249 -13.58 6.27 -41.27
CA GLU A 249 -14.79 6.75 -41.91
C GLU A 249 -15.63 5.60 -42.49
N ASP A 250 -15.00 4.53 -42.97
CA ASP A 250 -15.69 3.32 -43.44
C ASP A 250 -16.25 2.48 -42.28
N VAL A 251 -15.56 2.48 -41.13
CA VAL A 251 -15.90 1.66 -39.95
C VAL A 251 -17.06 2.25 -39.15
N ILE A 252 -17.13 3.58 -39.02
CA ILE A 252 -18.19 4.28 -38.28
C ILE A 252 -19.61 3.85 -38.70
N PRO A 253 -20.01 3.92 -39.98
CA PRO A 253 -21.37 3.58 -40.38
C PRO A 253 -21.72 2.11 -40.13
N LEU A 254 -20.74 1.20 -40.25
CA LEU A 254 -20.93 -0.23 -39.99
C LEU A 254 -21.26 -0.49 -38.51
N ILE A 255 -20.45 0.07 -37.59
CA ILE A 255 -20.70 -0.08 -36.15
C ILE A 255 -21.98 0.66 -35.76
N LYS A 256 -22.23 1.87 -36.28
CA LYS A 256 -23.43 2.67 -35.97
C LYS A 256 -24.72 2.01 -36.48
N GLY A 257 -24.66 1.24 -37.57
CA GLY A 257 -25.79 0.45 -38.07
C GLY A 257 -26.24 -0.62 -37.07
N ALA A 258 -25.29 -1.31 -36.42
CA ALA A 258 -25.59 -2.31 -35.39
C ALA A 258 -25.84 -1.71 -34.00
N PHE A 259 -25.24 -0.55 -33.72
CA PHE A 259 -25.35 0.17 -32.46
C PHE A 259 -25.95 1.57 -32.67
N PRO A 260 -27.26 1.68 -32.99
CA PRO A 260 -27.92 2.98 -33.10
C PRO A 260 -28.02 3.66 -31.74
N ASP A 261 -28.20 4.99 -31.74
CA ASP A 261 -28.20 5.81 -30.51
C ASP A 261 -29.18 5.31 -29.43
N ARG A 262 -30.34 4.76 -29.84
CA ARG A 262 -31.30 4.13 -28.90
C ARG A 262 -30.72 2.93 -28.17
N LEU A 263 -29.96 2.08 -28.87
CA LEU A 263 -29.33 0.90 -28.28
C LEU A 263 -28.16 1.32 -27.39
N ILE A 264 -27.34 2.28 -27.83
CA ILE A 264 -26.26 2.87 -27.02
C ILE A 264 -26.84 3.44 -25.71
N HIS A 265 -27.91 4.24 -25.80
CA HIS A 265 -28.58 4.79 -24.64
C HIS A 265 -29.09 3.70 -23.69
N LYS A 266 -29.74 2.65 -24.21
CA LYS A 266 -30.20 1.50 -23.41
C LYS A 266 -29.05 0.81 -22.69
N LYS A 267 -27.94 0.57 -23.39
CA LYS A 267 -26.75 -0.09 -22.84
C LYS A 267 -26.05 0.74 -21.78
N LEU A 268 -26.02 2.07 -21.93
CA LEU A 268 -25.38 2.99 -20.99
C LEU A 268 -26.27 3.40 -19.81
N SER A 269 -27.57 3.12 -19.85
CA SER A 269 -28.54 3.45 -18.80
C SER A 269 -28.76 2.33 -17.77
N VAL A 270 -28.05 1.20 -17.89
CA VAL A 270 -28.21 0.04 -16.98
C VAL A 270 -27.72 0.42 -15.58
N LYS A 271 -28.60 0.29 -14.57
CA LYS A 271 -28.34 0.57 -13.15
C LYS A 271 -27.61 -0.58 -12.44
#